data_AF-A0A1C3XMF6-F1
#
_entry.id   AF-A0A1C3XMF6-F1
#
_cell.length_a   1.000
_cell.length_b   1.000
_cell.length_c   1.000
_cell.angle_alpha   90.00
_cell.angle_beta   90.00
_cell.angle_gamma   90.00
#
_symmetry.space_group_name_H-M   'P 1'
#
loop_
_entity.id
_entity.type
_entity.pdbx_description
1 polymer ?
#
loop_
_entity_poly.entity_id
_entity_poly.type
_entity_poly.pdbx_seq_one_letter_code
_entity_poly.pdbx_strand_id
1 'polypeptide(L)'
;MLRRPFESAQYASIAYRQRLADRDITISMSRPGNPFDNAKAESFMKTLKAEPVNGRAFIDLGDARRHINSFIAEVYNKERLHSALGYQSPLEFETAFAQNKAR
;
A
#
# COMPACT_ATOMS: atom_id res chain seq x y z
N MET A 1 9.04 -19.39 -16.59
CA MET A 1 9.80 -18.53 -15.65
C MET A 1 9.05 -17.22 -15.48
N LEU A 2 8.40 -17.00 -14.33
CA LEU A 2 7.76 -15.73 -14.02
C LEU A 2 8.85 -14.71 -13.65
N ARG A 3 8.97 -13.64 -14.46
CA ARG A 3 9.77 -12.46 -14.12
C ARG A 3 9.30 -11.94 -12.75
N ARG A 4 10.22 -11.72 -11.80
CA ARG A 4 9.90 -11.17 -10.48
C ARG A 4 9.29 -9.77 -10.63
N PRO A 5 8.09 -9.49 -10.10
CA PRO A 5 7.51 -8.15 -10.12
C PRO A 5 8.09 -7.36 -8.95
N PHE A 6 9.33 -6.92 -9.08
CA PHE A 6 9.89 -5.85 -8.26
C PHE A 6 11.01 -5.24 -9.09
N GLU A 7 10.78 -4.08 -9.68
CA GLU A 7 11.86 -3.27 -10.24
C GLU A 7 12.66 -2.68 -9.07
N SER A 8 13.40 -3.54 -8.36
CA SER A 8 14.34 -3.14 -7.31
C SER A 8 15.29 -2.05 -7.81
N ALA A 9 15.60 -2.04 -9.11
CA ALA A 9 16.37 -0.99 -9.78
C ALA A 9 15.73 0.41 -9.65
N GLN A 10 14.40 0.53 -9.67
CA GLN A 10 13.72 1.81 -9.49
C GLN A 10 13.92 2.35 -8.07
N TYR A 11 13.68 1.51 -7.07
CA TYR A 11 13.87 1.85 -5.65
C TYR A 11 15.35 1.95 -5.25
N ALA A 12 16.24 1.29 -5.98
CA ALA A 12 17.69 1.41 -5.82
C ALA A 12 18.28 2.53 -6.70
N SER A 13 17.50 3.23 -7.53
CA SER A 13 18.03 4.27 -8.41
C SER A 13 18.58 5.45 -7.60
N ILE A 14 19.61 6.12 -8.13
CA ILE A 14 20.21 7.31 -7.52
C ILE A 14 19.14 8.41 -7.36
N ALA A 15 18.34 8.64 -8.40
CA ALA A 15 17.29 9.65 -8.40
C ALA A 15 16.27 9.42 -7.27
N TYR A 16 15.86 8.17 -7.03
CA TYR A 16 14.93 7.86 -5.95
C TYR A 16 15.56 8.04 -4.56
N ARG A 17 16.80 7.54 -4.36
CA ARG A 17 17.51 7.70 -3.08
C ARG A 17 17.76 9.16 -2.73
N GLN A 18 18.13 9.98 -3.72
CA GLN A 18 18.33 11.41 -3.51
C GLN A 18 17.04 12.08 -3.05
N ARG A 19 15.91 11.79 -3.71
CA ARG A 19 14.61 12.37 -3.35
C ARG A 19 14.15 12.04 -1.92
N LEU A 20 14.54 10.87 -1.41
CA LEU A 20 14.31 10.47 -0.02
C LEU A 20 15.26 11.17 0.95
N ALA A 21 16.55 11.28 0.60
CA ALA A 21 17.54 12.01 1.38
C ALA A 21 17.15 13.49 1.54
N ASP A 22 16.67 14.14 0.47
CA ASP A 22 16.18 15.52 0.48
C ASP A 22 14.96 15.73 1.42
N ARG A 23 14.36 14.66 1.94
CA ARG A 23 13.20 14.66 2.84
C ARG A 23 13.49 14.03 4.19
N ASP A 24 14.77 13.77 4.49
CA ASP A 24 15.21 13.09 5.71
C ASP A 24 14.57 11.71 5.92
N ILE A 25 14.21 11.03 4.82
CA ILE A 25 13.62 9.69 4.86
C ILE A 25 14.73 8.64 4.76
N THR A 26 14.89 7.85 5.82
CA THR A 26 15.80 6.70 5.81
C THR A 26 15.19 5.54 5.03
N ILE A 27 15.83 5.13 3.93
CA ILE A 27 15.39 3.96 3.16
C ILE A 27 15.82 2.66 3.84
N SER A 28 14.88 1.72 3.97
CA SER A 28 15.16 0.34 4.36
C SER A 28 14.87 -0.57 3.18
N MET A 29 15.91 -1.19 2.63
CA MET A 29 15.77 -2.25 1.65
C MET A 29 15.87 -3.57 2.42
N SER A 30 14.74 -4.27 2.59
CA SER A 30 14.67 -5.51 3.36
C SER A 30 15.77 -6.48 2.97
N ARG A 31 16.37 -7.14 3.96
CA ARG A 31 17.40 -8.15 3.71
C ARG A 31 16.77 -9.35 3.00
N PRO A 32 17.50 -10.04 2.09
CA PRO A 32 17.04 -11.30 1.54
C PRO A 32 16.66 -12.28 2.67
N GLY A 33 15.46 -12.86 2.58
CA GLY A 33 15.01 -13.88 3.54
C GLY A 33 14.16 -13.39 4.71
N ASN A 34 13.78 -12.11 4.79
CA ASN A 34 12.81 -11.63 5.79
C ASN A 34 11.43 -11.32 5.15
N PRO A 35 10.50 -12.29 5.09
CA PRO A 35 9.18 -12.08 4.49
C PRO A 35 8.26 -11.19 5.33
N PHE A 36 8.56 -10.98 6.62
CA PHE A 36 7.70 -10.22 7.52
C PHE A 36 7.72 -8.72 7.25
N ASP A 37 8.82 -8.18 6.71
CA ASP A 37 8.95 -6.75 6.43
C ASP A 37 7.93 -6.25 5.40
N ASN A 38 7.52 -7.12 4.47
CA ASN A 38 6.61 -6.79 3.38
C ASN A 38 5.18 -7.34 3.56
N ALA A 39 4.92 -8.11 4.63
CA ALA A 39 3.67 -8.84 4.80
C ALA A 39 2.41 -7.94 4.72
N LYS A 40 2.49 -6.71 5.26
CA LYS A 40 1.38 -5.74 5.19
C LYS A 40 1.09 -5.29 3.76
N ALA A 41 2.12 -4.96 2.99
CA ALA A 41 1.98 -4.56 1.60
C ALA A 41 1.50 -5.72 0.73
N GLU A 42 1.96 -6.94 0.99
CA GLU A 42 1.49 -8.15 0.31
C GLU A 42 0.01 -8.42 0.58
N SER A 43 -0.42 -8.31 1.83
CA SER A 43 -1.82 -8.44 2.20
C SER A 43 -2.69 -7.42 1.47
N PHE A 44 -2.28 -6.14 1.45
CA PHE A 44 -2.98 -5.09 0.71
C PHE A 44 -3.06 -5.40 -0.78
N MET A 45 -1.93 -5.77 -1.41
CA MET A 45 -1.90 -6.06 -2.85
C MET A 45 -2.74 -7.27 -3.22
N LYS A 46 -2.83 -8.29 -2.34
CA LYS A 46 -3.74 -9.42 -2.52
C LYS A 46 -5.20 -8.95 -2.54
N THR A 47 -5.60 -8.15 -1.55
CA THR A 47 -6.95 -7.56 -1.48
C THR A 47 -7.27 -6.71 -2.71
N LEU A 48 -6.37 -5.79 -3.07
CA LEU A 48 -6.55 -4.91 -4.23
C LEU A 48 -6.70 -5.69 -5.54
N LYS A 49 -5.97 -6.80 -5.71
CA LYS A 49 -6.13 -7.63 -6.91
C LYS A 49 -7.41 -8.45 -6.88
N ALA A 50 -7.78 -8.98 -5.72
CA ALA A 50 -8.90 -9.90 -5.58
C ALA A 50 -10.26 -9.22 -5.72
N GLU A 51 -10.39 -7.98 -5.26
CA GLU A 51 -11.71 -7.34 -5.12
C GLU A 51 -12.04 -6.38 -6.26
N PRO A 52 -11.33 -5.24 -6.45
CA PRO A 52 -11.69 -4.30 -7.51
C PRO A 52 -11.12 -4.67 -8.88
N VAL A 53 -10.11 -5.55 -8.96
CA VAL A 53 -9.42 -5.87 -10.23
C VAL A 53 -9.86 -7.21 -10.81
N ASN A 54 -10.01 -8.25 -9.99
CA ASN A 54 -10.36 -9.58 -10.48
C ASN A 54 -11.74 -9.59 -11.15
N GLY A 55 -11.82 -10.16 -12.35
CA GLY A 55 -13.07 -10.25 -13.10
C GLY A 55 -13.57 -8.93 -13.72
N ARG A 56 -12.80 -7.84 -13.62
CA ARG A 56 -13.14 -6.54 -14.20
C ARG A 56 -12.25 -6.21 -15.39
N ALA A 57 -12.88 -5.91 -16.53
CA ALA A 57 -12.21 -5.27 -17.66
C ALA A 57 -12.22 -3.75 -17.47
N PHE A 58 -11.07 -3.12 -17.69
CA PHE A 58 -10.96 -1.66 -17.72
C PHE A 58 -10.94 -1.18 -19.15
N ILE A 59 -11.63 -0.07 -19.41
CA ILE A 59 -11.70 0.53 -20.74
C ILE A 59 -10.34 1.12 -21.12
N ASP A 60 -9.72 1.84 -20.19
CA ASP A 60 -8.40 2.44 -20.32
C ASP A 60 -7.71 2.59 -18.96
N LEU A 61 -6.50 3.14 -18.96
CA LEU A 61 -5.73 3.37 -17.73
C LEU A 61 -6.40 4.40 -16.80
N GLY A 62 -7.11 5.38 -17.35
CA GLY A 62 -7.84 6.38 -16.57
C GLY A 62 -9.01 5.75 -15.80
N ASP A 63 -9.72 4.82 -16.44
CA ASP A 63 -10.78 4.04 -15.83
C ASP A 63 -10.29 3.14 -14.72
N ALA A 64 -9.17 2.44 -14.94
CA ALA A 64 -8.51 1.67 -13.91
C ALA A 64 -8.11 2.54 -12.71
N ARG A 65 -7.50 3.71 -12.96
CA ARG A 65 -7.13 4.66 -11.91
C ARG A 65 -8.33 5.13 -11.08
N ARG A 66 -9.44 5.51 -11.73
CA ARG A 66 -10.65 5.96 -11.02
C ARG A 66 -11.22 4.86 -10.12
N HIS A 67 -11.35 3.65 -10.66
CA HIS A 67 -11.88 2.51 -9.90
C HIS A 67 -10.98 2.11 -8.73
N ILE A 68 -9.67 2.03 -8.95
CA ILE A 68 -8.70 1.73 -7.90
C ILE A 68 -8.71 2.80 -6.82
N ASN A 69 -8.73 4.09 -7.20
CA ASN A 69 -8.77 5.19 -6.24
C ASN A 69 -10.06 5.17 -5.41
N SER A 70 -11.20 4.94 -6.06
CA SER A 70 -12.50 4.82 -5.38
C SER A 70 -12.50 3.64 -4.40
N PHE A 71 -12.02 2.48 -4.82
CA PHE A 71 -11.88 1.32 -3.93
C PHE A 71 -11.01 1.62 -2.71
N ILE A 72 -9.86 2.26 -2.90
CA ILE A 72 -8.96 2.60 -1.79
C ILE A 72 -9.63 3.58 -0.83
N ALA A 73 -10.23 4.65 -1.35
CA ALA A 73 -10.81 5.71 -0.54
C ALA A 73 -12.09 5.28 0.18
N GLU A 74 -12.99 4.62 -0.53
CA GLU A 74 -14.35 4.36 -0.04
C GLU A 74 -14.48 2.99 0.63
N VAL A 75 -13.81 1.97 0.11
CA VAL A 75 -13.96 0.60 0.64
C VAL A 75 -12.82 0.25 1.59
N TYR A 76 -11.58 0.35 1.11
CA TYR A 76 -10.42 -0.10 1.89
C TYR A 76 -10.19 0.78 3.13
N ASN A 77 -10.17 2.10 2.97
CA ASN A 77 -9.84 2.99 4.09
C ASN A 77 -11.01 3.21 5.06
N LYS A 78 -12.26 3.29 4.56
CA LYS A 78 -13.42 3.62 5.41
C LYS A 78 -14.11 2.41 6.02
N GLU A 79 -14.21 1.30 5.28
CA GLU A 79 -15.10 0.19 5.65
C GLU A 79 -14.35 -1.09 6.06
N ARG A 80 -13.16 -1.34 5.51
CA ARG A 80 -12.45 -2.61 5.74
C ARG A 80 -11.92 -2.72 7.15
N LEU A 81 -12.42 -3.68 7.91
CA LEU A 81 -11.90 -3.98 9.25
C LEU A 81 -10.61 -4.79 9.18
N HIS A 82 -9.62 -4.41 9.99
CA HIS A 82 -8.36 -5.13 10.13
C HIS A 82 -8.22 -5.71 11.54
N SER A 83 -8.01 -7.03 11.65
CA SER A 83 -7.78 -7.69 12.94
C SER A 83 -6.57 -7.13 13.69
N ALA A 84 -5.52 -6.75 12.95
CA ALA A 84 -4.33 -6.09 13.50
C ALA A 84 -4.61 -4.69 14.08
N LEU A 85 -5.74 -4.07 13.73
CA LEU A 85 -6.20 -2.76 14.23
C LEU A 85 -7.36 -2.92 15.23
N GLY A 86 -7.52 -4.08 15.86
CA GLY A 86 -8.62 -4.32 16.79
C GLY A 86 -10.00 -4.33 16.11
N TYR A 87 -10.06 -4.78 14.86
CA TYR A 87 -11.27 -4.76 14.02
C TYR A 87 -11.81 -3.36 13.76
N GLN A 88 -10.92 -2.37 13.62
CA GLN A 88 -11.25 -1.03 13.12
C GLN A 88 -10.85 -0.88 11.66
N SER A 89 -11.47 0.08 10.96
CA SER A 89 -11.01 0.50 9.64
C SER A 89 -9.75 1.35 9.72
N PRO A 90 -8.95 1.44 8.64
CA PRO A 90 -7.77 2.30 8.63
C PRO A 90 -8.09 3.75 8.99
N LEU A 91 -9.21 4.29 8.50
CA LEU A 91 -9.61 5.66 8.81
C LEU A 91 -9.99 5.84 10.28
N GLU A 92 -10.74 4.90 10.86
CA GLU A 92 -11.10 4.94 12.28
C GLU A 92 -9.85 4.88 13.16
N PHE A 93 -8.92 3.99 12.84
CA PHE A 93 -7.67 3.83 13.56
C PHE A 93 -6.82 5.10 13.51
N GLU A 94 -6.60 5.67 12.31
CA GLU A 94 -5.84 6.92 12.13
C GLU A 94 -6.51 8.11 12.85
N THR A 95 -7.84 8.19 12.82
CA THR A 95 -8.60 9.26 13.50
C THR A 95 -8.42 9.17 15.02
N ALA A 96 -8.57 7.97 15.59
CA ALA A 96 -8.35 7.75 17.02
C ALA A 96 -6.88 8.00 17.43
N PHE A 97 -5.93 7.56 16.59
CA PHE A 97 -4.51 7.79 16.82
C PHE A 97 -4.15 9.28 16.83
N ALA A 98 -4.66 10.05 15.86
CA ALA A 98 -4.43 11.49 15.77
C ALA A 98 -4.99 12.24 16.98
N GLN A 99 -6.19 11.87 17.45
CA GLN A 99 -6.80 12.43 18.66
C GLN A 99 -5.99 12.15 19.93
N ASN A 100 -5.44 10.94 20.05
CA ASN A 100 -4.58 10.56 21.18
C ASN A 100 -3.23 11.29 21.17
N LYS A 101 -2.68 11.60 19.99
CA LYS A 101 -1.43 12.36 19.86
C LYS A 101 -1.58 13.85 20.16
N ALA A 102 -2.80 14.38 20.03
CA ALA A 102 -3.12 15.79 20.31
C ALA A 102 -3.42 16.07 21.79
N ARG A 103 -3.51 15.02 22.63
CA ARG A 103 -3.57 15.10 24.09
C ARG A 103 -2.19 15.03 24.69
#